data_AF-A0A671EKD0-F1
#
_entry.id   AF-A0A671EKD0-F1
#
_cell.length_a   1.000
_cell.length_b   1.000
_cell.length_c   1.000
_cell.angle_alpha   90.00
_cell.angle_beta   90.00
_cell.angle_gamma   90.00
#
_symmetry.space_group_name_H-M   'P 1'
#
loop_
_entity.id
_entity.type
_entity.pdbx_description
1 polymer ?
#
loop_
_entity_poly.entity_id
_entity_poly.type
_entity_poly.pdbx_seq_one_letter_code
_entity_poly.pdbx_strand_id
1 'polypeptide(L)'
;MARGDRRRRGAPADGVRTAEGAARGGPARRDNRVGIARSTVRGAVLAIVALILALSLSGSWLLAWYRARRAVTLHSAPPALPPDSSSPTVAPDFFWGTYRPHVYFGMKTRSPQPLLTGLMWAQQGATPGTPKLRHTCEQGDGVGPYGWEFHDGLSFGRQHIQDGALRLTTEFVKRPGGQHGGDWSWRVTVEPQASGTSALPLVSLFFYVVTDGKEVLVPEVEAKGQLKFISGHTSELGDFRFTLLPPTSPGDTVPKYGSYNVFWSSNPGLPLLTEMAVPGQEETKLWGSWQAAC
;
A
#
# COMPACT_ATOMS: atom_id res chain seq x y z
N MET A 1 41.17 59.29 16.91
CA MET A 1 41.08 59.44 18.38
C MET A 1 41.86 58.26 18.98
N ALA A 2 43.13 58.34 19.38
CA ALA A 2 43.72 59.16 20.47
C ALA A 2 42.93 58.92 21.77
N ARG A 3 43.43 58.39 22.89
CA ARG A 3 44.69 58.53 23.67
C ARG A 3 44.82 57.27 24.55
N GLY A 4 46.00 56.74 24.92
CA GLY A 4 47.06 57.38 25.75
C GLY A 4 46.61 57.34 27.23
N ASP A 5 47.34 56.85 28.22
CA ASP A 5 48.79 56.84 28.49
C ASP A 5 49.07 55.86 29.66
N ARG A 6 50.18 55.08 29.66
CA ARG A 6 51.48 55.34 30.35
C ARG A 6 51.35 55.62 31.86
N ARG A 7 52.21 55.19 32.78
CA ARG A 7 53.59 54.66 32.85
C ARG A 7 53.78 54.36 34.38
N ARG A 8 54.70 53.50 34.85
CA ARG A 8 56.13 53.81 35.03
C ARG A 8 56.85 52.58 35.61
N ARG A 9 58.11 52.44 35.21
CA ARG A 9 59.11 51.43 35.61
C ARG A 9 59.71 51.71 36.99
N GLY A 10 60.31 50.68 37.57
CA GLY A 10 61.41 50.79 38.52
C GLY A 10 61.94 49.41 38.93
N ALA A 11 63.08 49.00 38.38
CA ALA A 11 64.02 48.05 38.99
C ALA A 11 65.16 48.90 39.62
N PRO A 12 66.17 48.38 40.37
CA PRO A 12 66.53 46.97 40.60
C PRO A 12 67.05 46.64 42.04
N ALA A 13 67.60 45.42 42.18
CA ALA A 13 68.79 45.01 42.96
C ALA A 13 68.66 44.47 44.41
N ASP A 14 69.00 43.18 44.53
CA ASP A 14 69.93 42.50 45.46
C ASP A 14 70.17 43.03 46.88
N GLY A 15 70.12 42.10 47.86
CA GLY A 15 70.73 42.31 49.17
C GLY A 15 70.31 41.33 50.28
N VAL A 16 70.91 40.14 50.28
CA VAL A 16 71.47 39.38 51.42
C VAL A 16 70.83 39.47 52.83
N ARG A 17 70.41 38.28 53.30
CA ARG A 17 70.46 37.66 54.65
C ARG A 17 70.92 38.49 55.87
N THR A 18 70.17 38.40 56.97
CA THR A 18 70.45 37.66 58.24
C THR A 18 69.35 38.05 59.25
N ALA A 19 68.50 37.13 59.74
CA ALA A 19 68.71 36.20 60.85
C ALA A 19 68.83 36.87 62.23
N GLU A 20 67.83 36.57 63.10
CA GLU A 20 67.75 36.63 64.59
C GLU A 20 66.41 37.27 64.99
N GLY A 21 65.62 36.78 65.93
CA GLY A 21 65.73 35.68 66.88
C GLY A 21 64.53 35.82 67.84
N ALA A 22 64.03 34.67 68.31
CA ALA A 22 63.24 34.49 69.53
C ALA A 22 61.91 35.26 69.74
N ALA A 23 60.80 34.51 69.85
CA ALA A 23 60.20 34.16 71.15
C ALA A 23 58.65 34.01 71.09
N ARG A 24 58.21 32.81 71.48
CA ARG A 24 57.08 32.47 72.36
C ARG A 24 55.68 33.05 72.09
N GLY A 25 54.78 32.15 71.70
CA GLY A 25 53.34 32.25 71.92
C GLY A 25 52.56 31.19 71.13
N GLY A 26 52.29 30.01 71.71
CA GLY A 26 51.29 29.07 71.17
C GLY A 26 49.87 29.45 71.60
N PRO A 27 48.85 28.59 71.40
CA PRO A 27 48.73 27.47 70.45
C PRO A 27 47.42 27.55 69.63
N ALA A 28 47.40 26.99 68.42
CA ALA A 28 46.19 26.33 67.87
C ALA A 28 46.54 25.74 66.51
N ARG A 29 46.92 24.46 66.53
CA ARG A 29 46.97 23.63 65.34
C ARG A 29 45.54 23.47 64.81
N ARG A 30 45.13 24.34 63.89
CA ARG A 30 43.87 24.19 63.16
C ARG A 30 44.06 23.08 62.12
N ASP A 31 43.55 21.91 62.45
CA ASP A 31 43.60 20.69 61.64
C ASP A 31 42.78 20.86 60.34
N ASN A 32 43.39 21.44 59.31
CA ASN A 32 42.78 21.61 57.98
C ASN A 32 42.86 20.35 57.10
N ARG A 33 43.30 19.21 57.64
CA ARG A 33 43.40 17.94 56.89
C ARG A 33 42.08 17.14 56.81
N VAL A 34 41.10 17.43 57.67
CA VAL A 34 39.84 16.66 57.74
C VAL A 34 38.78 17.14 56.72
N GLY A 35 38.84 18.41 56.31
CA GLY A 35 37.88 18.99 55.35
C GLY A 35 38.08 18.55 53.89
N ILE A 36 39.33 18.31 53.47
CA ILE A 36 39.67 17.91 52.10
C ILE A 36 39.41 16.41 51.89
N ALA A 37 39.62 15.58 52.91
CA ALA A 37 39.37 14.13 52.83
C ALA A 37 37.86 13.80 52.80
N ARG A 38 37.01 14.57 53.48
CA ARG A 38 35.55 14.34 53.48
C ARG A 38 34.87 14.81 52.18
N SER A 39 35.40 15.82 51.50
CA SER A 39 34.86 16.29 50.21
C SER A 39 35.22 15.35 49.06
N THR A 40 36.42 14.78 49.05
CA THR A 40 36.85 13.78 48.06
C THR A 40 36.12 12.45 48.22
N VAL A 41 35.88 11.99 49.45
CA VAL A 41 35.08 10.78 49.71
C VAL A 41 33.63 10.96 49.28
N ARG A 42 33.01 12.12 49.55
CA ARG A 42 31.65 12.43 49.05
C ARG A 42 31.59 12.53 47.53
N GLY A 43 32.60 13.13 46.90
CA GLY A 43 32.72 13.19 45.44
C GLY A 43 32.88 11.80 44.82
N ALA A 44 33.69 10.92 45.42
CA ALA A 44 33.87 9.55 44.98
C ALA A 44 32.58 8.72 45.10
N VAL A 45 31.83 8.86 46.21
CA VAL A 45 30.54 8.19 46.39
C VAL A 45 29.50 8.65 45.36
N LEU A 46 29.42 9.96 45.08
CA LEU A 46 28.53 10.50 44.05
C LEU A 46 28.90 10.02 42.65
N ALA A 47 30.20 9.95 42.33
CA ALA A 47 30.68 9.42 41.07
C ALA A 47 30.32 7.94 40.89
N ILE A 48 30.42 7.13 41.95
CA ILE A 48 30.03 5.71 41.93
C ILE A 48 28.52 5.57 41.72
N VAL A 49 27.68 6.35 42.41
CA VAL A 49 26.22 6.30 42.24
C VAL A 49 25.81 6.74 40.82
N ALA A 50 26.43 7.80 40.29
CA ALA A 50 26.18 8.25 38.92
C ALA A 50 26.57 7.19 37.88
N LEU A 51 27.70 6.49 38.10
CA LEU A 51 28.13 5.38 37.25
C LEU A 51 27.13 4.22 37.29
N ILE A 52 26.64 3.84 38.47
CA ILE A 52 25.63 2.78 38.62
C ILE A 52 24.32 3.14 37.91
N LEU A 53 23.85 4.38 38.05
CA LEU A 53 22.65 4.86 37.35
C LEU A 53 22.85 4.90 35.83
N ALA A 54 24.02 5.34 35.36
CA ALA A 54 24.32 5.34 33.92
C ALA A 54 24.35 3.92 33.35
N LEU A 55 24.95 2.96 34.07
CA LEU A 55 24.98 1.55 33.67
C LEU A 55 23.59 0.90 33.69
N SER A 56 22.75 1.21 34.69
CA SER A 56 21.38 0.66 34.77
C SER A 56 20.47 1.23 33.68
N LEU A 57 20.55 2.53 33.41
CA LEU A 57 19.84 3.17 32.31
C LEU A 57 20.32 2.65 30.96
N SER A 58 21.63 2.50 30.77
CA SER A 58 22.21 1.93 29.54
C SER A 58 21.79 0.47 29.33
N GLY A 59 21.81 -0.35 30.38
CA GLY A 59 21.34 -1.74 30.33
C GLY A 59 19.84 -1.84 30.03
N SER A 60 19.02 -1.00 30.68
CA SER A 60 17.59 -0.90 30.40
C SER A 60 17.32 -0.49 28.95
N TRP A 61 18.06 0.51 28.45
CA TRP A 61 17.98 0.96 27.07
C TRP A 61 18.39 -0.13 26.08
N LEU A 62 19.48 -0.87 26.34
CA LEU A 62 19.94 -1.97 25.49
C LEU A 62 18.91 -3.11 25.46
N LEU A 63 18.31 -3.45 26.60
CA LEU A 63 17.24 -4.43 26.69
C LEU A 63 15.99 -3.98 25.93
N ALA A 64 15.60 -2.71 26.08
CA ALA A 64 14.48 -2.13 25.34
C ALA A 64 14.75 -2.13 23.83
N TRP A 65 15.96 -1.75 23.41
CA TRP A 65 16.42 -1.81 22.02
C TRP A 65 16.37 -3.23 21.47
N TYR A 66 16.87 -4.21 22.23
CA TYR A 66 16.85 -5.62 21.82
C TYR A 66 15.43 -6.20 21.75
N ARG A 67 14.52 -5.79 22.64
CA ARG A 67 13.09 -6.13 22.56
C ARG A 67 12.43 -5.50 21.35
N ALA A 68 12.66 -4.21 21.11
CA ALA A 68 12.12 -3.49 19.96
C ALA A 68 12.62 -4.08 18.65
N ARG A 69 13.92 -4.38 18.54
CA ARG A 69 14.52 -5.05 17.39
C ARG A 69 13.84 -6.39 17.12
N ARG A 70 13.73 -7.26 18.13
CA ARG A 70 13.06 -8.57 17.97
C ARG A 70 11.58 -8.45 17.60
N ALA A 71 10.91 -7.38 18.02
CA ALA A 71 9.51 -7.14 17.68
C ALA A 71 9.28 -6.74 16.21
N VAL A 72 10.27 -6.14 15.55
CA VAL A 72 10.14 -5.64 14.16
C VAL A 72 10.95 -6.43 13.12
N THR A 73 11.84 -7.34 13.55
CA THR A 73 12.59 -8.21 12.65
C THR A 73 11.86 -9.51 12.41
N LEU A 74 11.79 -9.94 11.14
CA LEU A 74 11.33 -11.28 10.78
C LEU A 74 12.14 -12.35 11.53
N HIS A 75 11.49 -13.49 11.78
CA HIS A 75 12.08 -14.61 12.50
C HIS A 75 13.28 -15.20 11.72
N SER A 76 14.33 -15.62 12.43
CA SER A 76 15.58 -16.12 11.83
C SER A 76 15.54 -17.60 11.42
N ALA A 77 14.40 -18.28 11.60
CA ALA A 77 14.26 -19.67 11.17
C ALA A 77 14.26 -19.75 9.63
N PRO A 78 14.70 -20.88 9.05
CA PRO A 78 14.58 -21.10 7.62
C PRO A 78 13.14 -20.88 7.13
N PRO A 79 12.95 -20.25 5.96
CA PRO A 79 11.62 -20.12 5.36
C PRO A 79 10.94 -21.48 5.18
N ALA A 80 9.66 -21.57 5.53
CA ALA A 80 8.86 -22.78 5.29
C ALA A 80 8.48 -22.96 3.81
N LEU A 81 8.57 -21.89 3.02
CA LEU A 81 8.30 -21.87 1.59
C LEU A 81 9.62 -21.81 0.81
N PRO A 82 9.68 -22.42 -0.39
CA PRO A 82 10.86 -22.30 -1.24
C PRO A 82 11.05 -20.83 -1.70
N PRO A 83 12.28 -20.46 -2.12
CA PRO A 83 12.50 -19.19 -2.78
C PRO A 83 11.59 -19.07 -4.01
N ASP A 84 11.09 -17.86 -4.26
CA ASP A 84 10.20 -17.55 -5.39
C ASP A 84 8.98 -18.48 -5.54
N SER A 85 8.46 -18.97 -4.40
CA SER A 85 7.33 -19.92 -4.32
C SER A 85 6.05 -19.49 -5.04
N SER A 86 5.89 -18.19 -5.33
CA SER A 86 4.72 -17.63 -6.03
C SER A 86 5.00 -17.26 -7.48
N SER A 87 6.22 -17.46 -7.98
CA SER A 87 6.58 -17.17 -9.37
C SER A 87 5.82 -18.08 -10.35
N PRO A 88 5.58 -17.63 -11.59
CA PRO A 88 4.92 -18.46 -12.60
C PRO A 88 5.76 -19.70 -12.98
N THR A 89 7.07 -19.67 -12.77
CA THR A 89 7.97 -20.81 -13.00
C THR A 89 7.82 -21.91 -11.95
N VAL A 90 7.63 -21.54 -10.67
CA VAL A 90 7.54 -22.50 -9.55
C VAL A 90 6.10 -22.96 -9.31
N ALA A 91 5.13 -22.06 -9.43
CA ALA A 91 3.72 -22.34 -9.14
C ALA A 91 2.79 -21.76 -10.23
N PRO A 92 2.91 -22.22 -11.50
CA PRO A 92 2.17 -21.66 -12.63
C PRO A 92 0.66 -21.67 -12.42
N ASP A 93 0.13 -22.78 -11.89
CA ASP A 93 -1.32 -22.97 -11.73
C ASP A 93 -1.94 -22.01 -10.72
N PHE A 94 -1.15 -21.51 -9.77
CA PHE A 94 -1.60 -20.56 -8.74
C PHE A 94 -1.26 -19.11 -9.06
N PHE A 95 -0.53 -18.84 -10.14
CA PHE A 95 -0.04 -17.48 -10.42
C PHE A 95 -1.19 -16.49 -10.56
N TRP A 96 -2.23 -16.84 -11.32
CA TRP A 96 -3.49 -16.11 -11.43
C TRP A 96 -4.57 -16.68 -10.51
N GLY A 97 -5.40 -15.81 -9.94
CA GLY A 97 -6.59 -16.26 -9.21
C GLY A 97 -7.47 -15.13 -8.73
N THR A 98 -8.60 -15.49 -8.13
CA THR A 98 -9.60 -14.61 -7.52
C THR A 98 -9.14 -14.07 -6.15
N TYR A 99 -7.87 -13.65 -6.05
CA TYR A 99 -7.21 -13.26 -4.80
C TYR A 99 -7.56 -11.83 -4.32
N ARG A 100 -8.77 -11.35 -4.63
CA ARG A 100 -9.29 -10.03 -4.25
C ARG A 100 -10.65 -10.19 -3.56
N PRO A 101 -10.71 -10.83 -2.38
CA PRO A 101 -11.96 -11.30 -1.78
C PRO A 101 -12.95 -10.18 -1.39
N HIS A 102 -12.48 -8.93 -1.27
CA HIS A 102 -13.34 -7.79 -0.95
C HIS A 102 -13.97 -7.12 -2.19
N VAL A 103 -13.68 -7.60 -3.40
CA VAL A 103 -14.32 -7.17 -4.65
C VAL A 103 -15.28 -8.26 -5.09
N TYR A 104 -16.46 -7.88 -5.60
CA TYR A 104 -17.49 -8.87 -6.00
C TYR A 104 -16.95 -9.89 -7.00
N PHE A 105 -16.20 -9.44 -7.99
CA PHE A 105 -15.52 -10.31 -8.96
C PHE A 105 -14.28 -9.62 -9.53
N GLY A 106 -13.13 -10.31 -9.50
CA GLY A 106 -11.87 -9.81 -10.02
C GLY A 106 -10.72 -10.79 -9.80
N MET A 107 -9.64 -10.63 -10.56
CA MET A 107 -8.44 -11.47 -10.45
C MET A 107 -7.19 -10.61 -10.26
N LYS A 108 -6.14 -11.24 -9.74
CA LYS A 108 -4.79 -10.66 -9.70
C LYS A 108 -3.72 -11.76 -9.77
N THR A 109 -2.49 -11.37 -10.07
CA THR A 109 -1.32 -12.23 -9.93
C THR A 109 -0.84 -12.32 -8.48
N ARG A 110 -0.19 -13.44 -8.10
CA ARG A 110 0.50 -13.61 -6.80
C ARG A 110 1.88 -12.93 -6.81
N SER A 111 1.86 -11.62 -6.99
CA SER A 111 3.05 -10.78 -7.14
C SER A 111 3.02 -9.58 -6.19
N PRO A 112 4.19 -9.09 -5.75
CA PRO A 112 4.30 -7.77 -5.11
C PRO A 112 3.97 -6.60 -6.05
N GLN A 113 4.06 -6.77 -7.36
CA GLN A 113 3.65 -5.78 -8.38
C GLN A 113 2.62 -6.42 -9.32
N PRO A 114 1.39 -6.63 -8.83
CA PRO A 114 0.43 -7.45 -9.54
C PRO A 114 -0.22 -6.71 -10.71
N LEU A 115 -0.60 -7.46 -11.74
CA LEU A 115 -1.62 -7.02 -12.69
C LEU A 115 -2.99 -7.36 -12.09
N LEU A 116 -3.89 -6.37 -12.01
CA LEU A 116 -5.20 -6.53 -11.40
C LEU A 116 -6.30 -6.33 -12.43
N THR A 117 -7.37 -7.12 -12.31
CA THR A 117 -8.59 -6.96 -13.09
C THR A 117 -9.81 -7.00 -12.19
N GLY A 118 -10.90 -6.37 -12.61
CA GLY A 118 -12.15 -6.41 -11.86
C GLY A 118 -13.37 -6.02 -12.66
N LEU A 119 -14.52 -6.34 -12.06
CA LEU A 119 -15.85 -6.03 -12.55
C LEU A 119 -16.50 -4.98 -11.66
N MET A 120 -17.18 -4.01 -12.28
CA MET A 120 -18.19 -3.19 -11.62
C MET A 120 -19.49 -3.24 -12.43
N TRP A 121 -20.63 -2.92 -11.80
CA TRP A 121 -21.89 -2.75 -12.53
C TRP A 121 -22.76 -1.66 -11.92
N ALA A 122 -23.63 -1.10 -12.76
CA ALA A 122 -24.65 -0.14 -12.33
C ALA A 122 -25.95 -0.35 -13.12
N GLN A 123 -27.09 -0.40 -12.43
CA GLN A 123 -28.40 -0.40 -13.07
C GLN A 123 -28.80 1.04 -13.41
N GLN A 124 -29.09 1.29 -14.68
CA GLN A 124 -29.51 2.60 -15.17
C GLN A 124 -31.01 2.83 -14.93
N GLY A 125 -31.38 4.05 -14.55
CA GLY A 125 -32.78 4.47 -14.43
C GLY A 125 -33.59 3.81 -13.29
N ALA A 126 -32.95 3.11 -12.35
CA ALA A 126 -33.62 2.46 -11.23
C ALA A 126 -34.11 3.44 -10.14
N THR A 127 -33.34 4.51 -9.91
CA THR A 127 -33.65 5.57 -8.92
C THR A 127 -33.29 6.94 -9.49
N PRO A 128 -34.04 8.01 -9.17
CA PRO A 128 -33.64 9.37 -9.52
C PRO A 128 -32.26 9.69 -8.91
N GLY A 129 -31.34 10.20 -9.73
CA GLY A 129 -29.98 10.56 -9.31
C GLY A 129 -28.89 9.63 -9.86
N THR A 130 -27.74 9.61 -9.18
CA THR A 130 -26.58 8.83 -9.60
C THR A 130 -26.84 7.33 -9.42
N PRO A 131 -26.65 6.51 -10.47
CA PRO A 131 -26.76 5.06 -10.37
C PRO A 131 -25.85 4.50 -9.26
N LYS A 132 -26.34 3.51 -8.51
CA LYS A 132 -25.53 2.80 -7.52
C LYS A 132 -24.51 1.93 -8.25
N LEU A 133 -23.24 2.33 -8.18
CA LEU A 133 -22.12 1.54 -8.71
C LEU A 133 -21.73 0.46 -7.69
N ARG A 134 -21.72 -0.81 -8.12
CA ARG A 134 -21.29 -1.95 -7.30
C ARG A 134 -19.86 -2.32 -7.67
N HIS A 135 -19.00 -2.49 -6.66
CA HIS A 135 -17.60 -2.88 -6.85
C HIS A 135 -17.09 -3.72 -5.68
N THR A 136 -17.02 -3.14 -4.48
CA THR A 136 -16.60 -3.82 -3.25
C THR A 136 -17.80 -4.46 -2.53
N CYS A 137 -17.52 -5.52 -1.79
CA CYS A 137 -18.49 -6.30 -1.03
C CYS A 137 -18.91 -5.56 0.25
N GLU A 138 -19.64 -4.46 0.11
CA GLU A 138 -20.13 -3.66 1.21
C GLU A 138 -21.42 -4.25 1.78
N GLN A 139 -21.43 -4.61 3.07
CA GLN A 139 -22.58 -5.28 3.70
C GLN A 139 -23.88 -4.45 3.65
N GLY A 140 -23.77 -3.12 3.63
CA GLY A 140 -24.90 -2.18 3.64
C GLY A 140 -25.37 -1.72 2.27
N ASP A 141 -24.83 -2.27 1.18
CA ASP A 141 -25.11 -1.76 -0.17
C ASP A 141 -26.45 -2.30 -0.74
N GLY A 142 -27.01 -3.35 -0.15
CA GLY A 142 -28.28 -3.95 -0.55
C GLY A 142 -28.16 -5.03 -1.64
N VAL A 143 -26.94 -5.45 -1.99
CA VAL A 143 -26.68 -6.65 -2.78
C VAL A 143 -26.78 -7.87 -1.86
N GLY A 144 -27.47 -8.92 -2.32
CA GLY A 144 -27.55 -10.18 -1.60
C GLY A 144 -28.84 -10.95 -1.86
N PRO A 145 -28.81 -12.29 -1.77
CA PRO A 145 -27.63 -13.13 -1.49
C PRO A 145 -26.63 -13.18 -2.66
N TYR A 146 -25.36 -13.42 -2.35
CA TYR A 146 -24.32 -13.69 -3.34
C TYR A 146 -23.29 -14.69 -2.81
N GLY A 147 -22.62 -15.40 -3.71
CA GLY A 147 -21.57 -16.36 -3.35
C GLY A 147 -21.19 -17.29 -4.48
N TRP A 148 -20.07 -17.99 -4.29
CA TRP A 148 -19.63 -19.05 -5.19
C TRP A 148 -20.54 -20.27 -5.06
N GLU A 149 -21.14 -20.69 -6.17
CA GLU A 149 -21.79 -21.99 -6.29
C GLU A 149 -20.73 -23.08 -6.52
N PHE A 150 -19.78 -22.78 -7.41
CA PHE A 150 -18.62 -23.62 -7.69
C PHE A 150 -17.35 -22.78 -7.60
N HIS A 151 -16.33 -23.27 -6.90
CA HIS A 151 -14.98 -22.72 -6.94
C HIS A 151 -14.00 -23.79 -6.49
N ASP A 152 -13.14 -24.27 -7.39
CA ASP A 152 -12.18 -25.34 -7.08
C ASP A 152 -10.87 -24.81 -6.45
N GLY A 153 -10.73 -23.49 -6.37
CA GLY A 153 -9.53 -22.83 -5.86
C GLY A 153 -8.36 -22.84 -6.85
N LEU A 154 -8.56 -23.36 -8.05
CA LEU A 154 -7.50 -23.60 -9.02
C LEU A 154 -7.91 -23.22 -10.44
N SER A 155 -8.86 -23.90 -11.09
CA SER A 155 -9.07 -23.84 -12.54
C SER A 155 -10.34 -23.13 -12.97
N PHE A 156 -11.41 -23.13 -12.16
CA PHE A 156 -12.68 -22.52 -12.55
C PHE A 156 -13.53 -22.09 -11.35
N GLY A 157 -14.52 -21.26 -11.63
CA GLY A 157 -15.57 -20.95 -10.67
C GLY A 157 -16.81 -20.35 -11.31
N ARG A 158 -17.93 -20.47 -10.61
CA ARG A 158 -19.22 -19.85 -10.91
C ARG A 158 -19.81 -19.26 -9.64
N GLN A 159 -20.15 -17.98 -9.68
CA GLN A 159 -20.75 -17.23 -8.60
C GLN A 159 -22.08 -16.63 -9.06
N HIS A 160 -23.05 -16.61 -8.15
CA HIS A 160 -24.32 -15.90 -8.35
C HIS A 160 -24.37 -14.67 -7.45
N ILE A 161 -24.94 -13.59 -7.96
CA ILE A 161 -25.12 -12.32 -7.24
C ILE A 161 -26.54 -11.83 -7.50
N GLN A 162 -27.33 -11.64 -6.45
CA GLN A 162 -28.65 -11.01 -6.54
C GLN A 162 -28.55 -9.54 -6.15
N ASP A 163 -28.96 -8.63 -7.02
CA ASP A 163 -29.00 -7.17 -6.77
C ASP A 163 -30.37 -6.63 -7.21
N GLY A 164 -31.32 -6.64 -6.28
CA GLY A 164 -32.69 -6.21 -6.53
C GLY A 164 -33.37 -7.02 -7.65
N ALA A 165 -33.63 -6.37 -8.79
CA ALA A 165 -34.27 -7.00 -9.95
C ALA A 165 -33.28 -7.69 -10.90
N LEU A 166 -31.99 -7.70 -10.57
CA LEU A 166 -30.94 -8.30 -11.39
C LEU A 166 -30.40 -9.58 -10.75
N ARG A 167 -30.22 -10.60 -11.58
CA ARG A 167 -29.41 -11.77 -11.28
C ARG A 167 -28.16 -11.75 -12.15
N LEU A 168 -27.00 -11.63 -11.52
CA LEU A 168 -25.72 -11.74 -12.19
C LEU A 168 -25.14 -13.14 -11.96
N THR A 169 -24.53 -13.70 -13.00
CA THR A 169 -23.71 -14.90 -12.91
C THR A 169 -22.32 -14.57 -13.43
N THR A 170 -21.31 -14.72 -12.57
CA THR A 170 -19.89 -14.48 -12.89
C THR A 170 -19.17 -15.82 -12.95
N GLU A 171 -18.57 -16.12 -14.09
CA GLU A 171 -17.87 -17.39 -14.34
C GLU A 171 -16.44 -17.10 -14.80
N PHE A 172 -15.50 -17.95 -14.40
CA PHE A 172 -14.15 -17.95 -14.97
C PHE A 172 -13.66 -19.36 -15.24
N VAL A 173 -12.78 -19.48 -16.23
CA VAL A 173 -11.97 -20.67 -16.50
C VAL A 173 -10.54 -20.23 -16.76
N LYS A 174 -9.56 -20.95 -16.21
CA LYS A 174 -8.14 -20.80 -16.52
C LYS A 174 -7.68 -21.94 -17.41
N ARG A 175 -6.79 -21.62 -18.35
CA ARG A 175 -6.11 -22.57 -19.22
C ARG A 175 -4.60 -22.48 -18.95
N PRO A 176 -3.97 -23.53 -18.39
CA PRO A 176 -2.52 -23.57 -18.26
C PRO A 176 -1.83 -23.46 -19.61
N GLY A 177 -0.67 -22.80 -19.65
CA GLY A 177 0.11 -22.62 -20.87
C GLY A 177 1.21 -21.58 -20.73
N GLY A 178 2.17 -21.60 -21.65
CA GLY A 178 3.29 -20.65 -21.65
C GLY A 178 4.20 -20.76 -20.42
N GLN A 179 4.91 -19.67 -20.12
CA GLN A 179 5.84 -19.56 -18.98
C GLN A 179 5.39 -18.53 -17.93
N HIS A 180 4.20 -17.96 -18.12
CA HIS A 180 3.73 -16.77 -17.38
C HIS A 180 2.37 -17.00 -16.68
N GLY A 181 2.04 -18.25 -16.34
CA GLY A 181 0.84 -18.60 -15.58
C GLY A 181 -0.45 -18.83 -16.40
N GLY A 182 -0.33 -19.01 -17.72
CA GLY A 182 -1.43 -19.38 -18.61
C GLY A 182 -2.42 -18.25 -18.94
N ASP A 183 -3.55 -18.65 -19.51
CA ASP A 183 -4.62 -17.76 -19.94
C ASP A 183 -5.85 -17.91 -19.04
N TRP A 184 -6.76 -16.94 -19.08
CA TRP A 184 -8.05 -17.03 -18.42
C TRP A 184 -9.14 -16.32 -19.20
N SER A 185 -10.39 -16.69 -18.94
CA SER A 185 -11.55 -16.06 -19.57
C SER A 185 -12.68 -15.90 -18.56
N TRP A 186 -13.38 -14.78 -18.65
CA TRP A 186 -14.57 -14.49 -17.86
C TRP A 186 -15.83 -14.57 -18.72
N ARG A 187 -16.92 -15.01 -18.12
CA ARG A 187 -18.27 -14.77 -18.63
C ARG A 187 -19.08 -14.10 -17.54
N VAL A 188 -19.73 -12.99 -17.88
CA VAL A 188 -20.66 -12.29 -16.99
C VAL A 188 -22.02 -12.28 -17.67
N THR A 189 -22.99 -12.94 -17.06
CA THR A 189 -24.37 -13.02 -17.55
C THR A 189 -25.27 -12.21 -16.63
N VAL A 190 -26.11 -11.35 -17.21
CA VAL A 190 -27.07 -10.52 -16.48
C VAL A 190 -28.46 -10.86 -16.95
N GLU A 191 -29.31 -11.27 -16.03
CA GLU A 191 -30.70 -11.64 -16.30
C GLU A 191 -31.64 -10.83 -15.40
N PRO A 192 -32.83 -10.44 -15.89
CA PRO A 192 -33.87 -9.94 -15.02
C PRO A 192 -34.29 -11.07 -14.06
N GLN A 193 -34.46 -10.74 -12.80
CA GLN A 193 -35.06 -11.66 -11.84
C GLN A 193 -36.49 -11.98 -12.32
N ALA A 194 -36.84 -13.27 -12.34
CA ALA A 194 -38.17 -13.74 -12.72
C ALA A 194 -39.23 -13.07 -11.82
N SER A 195 -39.83 -12.00 -12.35
CA SER A 195 -40.85 -11.19 -11.70
C SER A 195 -41.92 -10.92 -12.74
N GLY A 196 -43.18 -10.82 -12.31
CA GLY A 196 -44.34 -10.69 -13.21
C GLY A 196 -44.39 -9.42 -14.05
N THR A 197 -43.36 -8.58 -13.98
CA THR A 197 -43.22 -7.31 -14.69
C THR A 197 -42.23 -7.45 -15.84
N SER A 198 -42.66 -7.14 -17.06
CA SER A 198 -41.88 -7.29 -18.29
C SER A 198 -40.75 -6.24 -18.50
N ALA A 199 -40.35 -5.52 -17.45
CA ALA A 199 -39.36 -4.47 -17.57
C ALA A 199 -37.95 -5.06 -17.70
N LEU A 200 -37.27 -4.76 -18.82
CA LEU A 200 -35.87 -5.12 -19.02
C LEU A 200 -34.99 -4.02 -18.45
N PRO A 201 -34.31 -4.22 -17.31
CA PRO A 201 -33.43 -3.22 -16.74
C PRO A 201 -32.23 -2.97 -17.66
N LEU A 202 -31.92 -1.70 -17.90
CA LEU A 202 -30.68 -1.31 -18.57
C LEU A 202 -29.52 -1.39 -17.58
N VAL A 203 -28.45 -2.09 -17.94
CA VAL A 203 -27.29 -2.34 -17.05
C VAL A 203 -26.01 -1.93 -17.76
N SER A 204 -25.16 -1.20 -17.05
CA SER A 204 -23.79 -0.90 -17.45
C SER A 204 -22.84 -1.86 -16.73
N LEU A 205 -22.03 -2.59 -17.49
CA LEU A 205 -20.94 -3.41 -16.98
C LEU A 205 -19.62 -2.72 -17.25
N PHE A 206 -18.75 -2.67 -16.25
CA PHE A 206 -17.43 -2.06 -16.34
C PHE A 206 -16.38 -3.14 -16.11
N PHE A 207 -15.51 -3.35 -17.09
CA PHE A 207 -14.37 -4.24 -17.01
C PHE A 207 -13.12 -3.38 -16.96
N TYR A 208 -12.30 -3.54 -15.92
CA TYR A 208 -11.11 -2.74 -15.74
C TYR A 208 -9.86 -3.61 -15.57
N VAL A 209 -8.73 -3.02 -15.92
CA VAL A 209 -7.38 -3.53 -15.67
C VAL A 209 -6.55 -2.42 -15.04
N VAL A 210 -5.73 -2.77 -14.05
CA VAL A 210 -4.84 -1.84 -13.34
C VAL A 210 -3.44 -2.44 -13.27
N THR A 211 -2.44 -1.63 -13.59
CA THR A 211 -1.01 -1.92 -13.36
C THR A 211 -0.55 -1.22 -12.08
N ASP A 212 0.35 -1.85 -11.32
CA ASP A 212 0.87 -1.34 -10.04
C ASP A 212 2.23 -0.62 -10.19
N GLY A 213 2.63 -0.32 -11.43
CA GLY A 213 3.98 0.15 -11.75
C GLY A 213 4.06 1.15 -12.90
N LYS A 214 5.22 1.18 -13.55
CA LYS A 214 5.49 2.02 -14.74
C LYS A 214 5.01 1.39 -16.05
N GLU A 215 4.31 0.27 -15.94
CA GLU A 215 3.88 -0.53 -17.10
C GLU A 215 2.75 0.20 -17.82
N VAL A 216 2.93 0.34 -19.13
CA VAL A 216 1.98 1.05 -20.00
C VAL A 216 1.09 0.01 -20.67
N LEU A 217 -0.22 0.23 -20.55
CA LEU A 217 -1.22 -0.47 -21.33
C LEU A 217 -1.41 0.28 -22.65
N VAL A 218 -1.39 -0.45 -23.76
CA VAL A 218 -1.53 0.10 -25.10
C VAL A 218 -2.91 -0.30 -25.65
N PRO A 219 -3.88 0.63 -25.73
CA PRO A 219 -5.18 0.36 -26.32
C PRO A 219 -5.07 0.32 -27.85
N GLU A 220 -5.61 -0.71 -28.47
CA GLU A 220 -5.79 -0.77 -29.92
C GLU A 220 -7.25 -0.50 -30.30
N VAL A 221 -7.43 0.51 -31.15
CA VAL A 221 -8.74 1.04 -31.53
C VAL A 221 -8.98 0.78 -33.01
N GLU A 222 -10.17 0.29 -33.36
CA GLU A 222 -10.57 0.12 -34.76
C GLU A 222 -10.83 1.47 -35.44
N ALA A 223 -10.87 1.46 -36.78
CA ALA A 223 -11.10 2.67 -37.60
C ALA A 223 -12.40 3.44 -37.24
N LYS A 224 -13.35 2.81 -36.53
CA LYS A 224 -14.60 3.42 -36.07
C LYS A 224 -14.52 3.98 -34.63
N GLY A 225 -13.33 4.03 -34.02
CA GLY A 225 -13.15 4.52 -32.65
C GLY A 225 -13.54 3.50 -31.56
N GLN A 226 -13.78 2.24 -31.91
CA GLN A 226 -14.13 1.17 -30.97
C GLN A 226 -12.87 0.49 -30.43
N LEU A 227 -12.77 0.33 -29.11
CA LEU A 227 -11.66 -0.40 -28.48
C LEU A 227 -11.73 -1.88 -28.85
N LYS A 228 -10.68 -2.38 -29.50
CA LYS A 228 -10.58 -3.77 -29.95
C LYS A 228 -9.99 -4.67 -28.87
N PHE A 229 -8.82 -4.31 -28.38
CA PHE A 229 -8.13 -4.98 -27.29
C PHE A 229 -7.15 -4.01 -26.62
N ILE A 230 -6.69 -4.39 -25.43
CA ILE A 230 -5.60 -3.72 -24.72
C ILE A 230 -4.43 -4.70 -24.66
N SER A 231 -3.26 -4.29 -25.14
CA SER A 231 -2.02 -5.04 -24.96
C SER A 231 -1.17 -4.43 -23.85
N GLY A 232 -0.27 -5.22 -23.29
CA GLY A 232 0.69 -4.74 -22.31
C GLY A 232 1.84 -5.73 -22.14
N HIS A 233 2.86 -5.28 -21.41
CA HIS A 233 4.03 -6.08 -21.09
C HIS A 233 4.42 -5.85 -19.63
N THR A 234 4.66 -6.92 -18.87
CA THR A 234 5.32 -6.84 -17.55
C THR A 234 6.47 -7.84 -17.48
N SER A 235 7.39 -7.62 -16.55
CA SER A 235 8.54 -8.52 -16.35
C SER A 235 8.13 -9.94 -15.96
N GLU A 236 7.00 -10.11 -15.27
CA GLU A 236 6.51 -11.42 -14.81
C GLU A 236 5.52 -12.07 -15.77
N LEU A 237 4.77 -11.28 -16.56
CA LEU A 237 3.74 -11.79 -17.48
C LEU A 237 4.23 -11.90 -18.93
N GLY A 238 5.33 -11.25 -19.27
CA GLY A 238 5.70 -11.01 -20.67
C GLY A 238 4.61 -10.21 -21.39
N ASP A 239 4.44 -10.47 -22.69
CA ASP A 239 3.39 -9.84 -23.49
C ASP A 239 2.02 -10.47 -23.22
N PHE A 240 1.02 -9.65 -22.96
CA PHE A 240 -0.36 -10.09 -22.74
C PHE A 240 -1.38 -9.22 -23.48
N ARG A 241 -2.61 -9.72 -23.58
CA ARG A 241 -3.73 -9.04 -24.25
C ARG A 241 -5.06 -9.26 -23.51
N PHE A 242 -5.81 -8.18 -23.32
CA PHE A 242 -7.20 -8.21 -22.87
C PHE A 242 -8.14 -7.85 -24.00
N THR A 243 -9.19 -8.66 -24.21
CA THR A 243 -10.20 -8.44 -25.25
C THR A 243 -11.59 -8.53 -24.62
N LEU A 244 -12.41 -7.50 -24.81
CA LEU A 244 -13.83 -7.53 -24.46
C LEU A 244 -14.63 -7.87 -25.72
N LEU A 245 -15.27 -9.05 -25.72
CA LEU A 245 -16.06 -9.49 -26.87
C LEU A 245 -17.44 -8.82 -26.90
N PRO A 246 -18.07 -8.67 -28.09
CA PRO A 246 -19.44 -8.20 -28.20
C PRO A 246 -20.40 -9.04 -27.35
N PRO A 247 -21.41 -8.43 -26.70
CA PRO A 247 -22.35 -9.15 -25.87
C PRO A 247 -23.24 -10.06 -26.72
N THR A 248 -23.72 -11.17 -26.15
CA THR A 248 -24.69 -12.07 -26.77
C THR A 248 -25.88 -12.29 -25.83
N SER A 249 -26.95 -12.90 -26.34
CA SER A 249 -28.00 -13.43 -25.46
C SER A 249 -27.47 -14.66 -24.69
N PRO A 250 -27.95 -14.93 -23.46
CA PRO A 250 -27.49 -16.08 -22.70
C PRO A 250 -27.68 -17.40 -23.47
N GLY A 251 -26.60 -18.18 -23.63
CA GLY A 251 -26.62 -19.45 -24.36
C GLY A 251 -26.57 -19.35 -25.89
N ASP A 252 -26.56 -18.14 -26.44
CA ASP A 252 -26.47 -17.87 -27.88
C ASP A 252 -25.08 -17.33 -28.26
N THR A 253 -24.75 -17.48 -29.55
CA THR A 253 -23.52 -16.98 -30.19
C THR A 253 -23.76 -15.73 -31.03
N VAL A 254 -25.02 -15.39 -31.34
CA VAL A 254 -25.35 -14.22 -32.14
C VAL A 254 -25.05 -12.93 -31.36
N PRO A 255 -24.23 -12.00 -31.91
CA PRO A 255 -23.94 -10.73 -31.27
C PRO A 255 -25.19 -9.87 -31.10
N LYS A 256 -25.30 -9.25 -29.94
CA LYS A 256 -26.29 -8.22 -29.63
C LYS A 256 -25.65 -6.84 -29.72
N TYR A 257 -26.44 -5.85 -30.09
CA TYR A 257 -25.99 -4.47 -30.02
C TYR A 257 -25.67 -4.07 -28.57
N GLY A 258 -24.53 -3.41 -28.38
CA GLY A 258 -24.08 -2.85 -27.11
C GLY A 258 -23.50 -1.45 -27.33
N SER A 259 -23.62 -0.59 -26.32
CA SER A 259 -22.99 0.73 -26.28
C SER A 259 -21.71 0.66 -25.45
N TYR A 260 -20.63 1.27 -25.96
CA TYR A 260 -19.31 1.19 -25.35
C TYR A 260 -18.83 2.58 -24.96
N ASN A 261 -18.30 2.71 -23.74
CA ASN A 261 -17.57 3.87 -23.26
C ASN A 261 -16.26 3.39 -22.66
N VAL A 262 -15.19 4.15 -22.81
CA VAL A 262 -13.86 3.82 -22.29
C VAL A 262 -13.33 4.99 -21.48
N PHE A 263 -12.67 4.69 -20.37
CA PHE A 263 -11.97 5.65 -19.54
C PHE A 263 -10.54 5.15 -19.32
N TRP A 264 -9.58 6.06 -19.45
CA TRP A 264 -8.17 5.76 -19.30
C TRP A 264 -7.45 6.90 -18.59
N SER A 265 -6.70 6.54 -17.54
CA SER A 265 -5.99 7.48 -16.68
C SER A 265 -4.88 6.74 -15.92
N SER A 266 -4.05 7.49 -15.21
CA SER A 266 -3.14 6.92 -14.22
C SER A 266 -3.92 6.32 -13.04
N ASN A 267 -3.42 5.20 -12.50
CA ASN A 267 -4.02 4.56 -11.33
C ASN A 267 -4.08 5.53 -10.12
N PRO A 268 -5.28 5.89 -9.61
CA PRO A 268 -5.41 6.77 -8.45
C PRO A 268 -5.06 6.06 -7.13
N GLY A 269 -4.89 4.74 -7.17
CA GLY A 269 -4.83 3.86 -6.00
C GLY A 269 -6.07 2.97 -5.96
N LEU A 270 -5.87 1.69 -5.63
CA LEU A 270 -6.94 0.67 -5.67
C LEU A 270 -8.21 1.04 -4.87
N PRO A 271 -8.12 1.65 -3.67
CA PRO A 271 -9.31 2.04 -2.91
C PRO A 271 -10.14 3.15 -3.59
N LEU A 272 -9.51 3.98 -4.44
CA LEU A 272 -10.15 5.15 -5.07
C LEU A 272 -10.79 4.83 -6.43
N LEU A 273 -10.68 3.58 -6.92
CA LEU A 273 -11.22 3.18 -8.22
C LEU A 273 -12.75 3.36 -8.31
N THR A 274 -13.47 3.05 -7.22
CA THR A 274 -14.93 3.20 -7.20
C THR A 274 -15.33 4.67 -7.31
N GLU A 275 -14.65 5.55 -6.58
CA GLU A 275 -14.93 7.00 -6.58
C GLU A 275 -14.61 7.63 -7.94
N MET A 276 -13.51 7.20 -8.58
CA MET A 276 -13.11 7.69 -9.90
C MET A 276 -14.10 7.27 -11.01
N ALA A 277 -14.74 6.12 -10.86
CA ALA A 277 -15.73 5.63 -11.82
C ALA A 277 -17.12 6.28 -11.67
N VAL A 278 -17.39 6.90 -10.52
CA VAL A 278 -18.61 7.67 -10.28
C VAL A 278 -18.35 9.12 -10.70
N PRO A 279 -19.16 9.70 -11.62
CA PRO A 279 -19.04 11.12 -11.93
C PRO A 279 -19.26 11.96 -10.66
N GLY A 280 -18.27 12.76 -10.26
CA GLY A 280 -18.42 13.69 -9.15
C GLY A 280 -19.56 14.67 -9.42
N GLN A 281 -20.44 14.88 -8.44
CA GLN A 281 -21.54 15.87 -8.56
C GLN A 281 -21.06 17.32 -8.77
N GLU A 282 -19.76 17.61 -8.59
CA GLU A 282 -19.17 18.92 -8.86
C GLU A 282 -18.55 19.09 -10.27
N GLU A 283 -18.36 18.02 -11.04
CA GLU A 283 -17.70 18.06 -12.36
C GLU A 283 -18.67 17.92 -13.55
N THR A 284 -19.89 18.46 -13.44
CA THR A 284 -20.76 18.73 -14.61
C THR A 284 -20.25 19.85 -15.53
N LYS A 285 -18.96 20.19 -15.49
CA LYS A 285 -18.30 21.08 -16.47
C LYS A 285 -16.96 20.52 -16.89
N LEU A 286 -17.01 19.68 -17.93
CA LEU A 286 -16.12 19.64 -19.11
C LEU A 286 -16.14 18.22 -19.69
N TRP A 287 -17.28 17.81 -20.24
CA TRP A 287 -17.28 16.86 -21.35
C TRP A 287 -16.79 17.62 -22.59
N GLY A 288 -15.52 18.00 -22.57
CA GLY A 288 -14.80 18.52 -23.71
C GLY A 288 -14.38 17.35 -24.58
N SER A 289 -14.88 17.33 -25.81
CA SER A 289 -14.30 16.54 -26.88
C SER A 289 -12.81 16.84 -26.96
N TRP A 290 -11.97 15.83 -26.70
CA TRP A 290 -10.55 15.93 -27.07
C TRP A 290 -10.31 15.00 -28.24
N GLN A 291 -10.09 15.63 -29.39
CA GLN A 291 -9.43 15.04 -30.55
C GLN A 291 -8.03 14.62 -30.13
N ALA A 292 -7.62 13.42 -30.53
CA ALA A 292 -6.24 12.99 -30.43
C ALA A 292 -5.33 13.99 -31.15
N ALA A 293 -4.34 14.53 -30.44
CA ALA A 293 -3.17 15.13 -31.04
C ALA A 293 -2.08 14.05 -31.10
N CYS A 294 -1.44 13.95 -32.27
CA CYS A 294 -0.40 13.01 -32.64
C CYS A 294 0.77 12.89 -31.65
#